data_AF-A0A0P0M853-F1
#
_entry.id   AF-A0A0P0M853-F1
#
_cell.length_a   1.000
_cell.length_b   1.000
_cell.length_c   1.000
_cell.angle_alpha   90.00
_cell.angle_beta   90.00
_cell.angle_gamma   90.00
#
_symmetry.space_group_name_H-M   'P 1'
#
loop_
_entity.id
_entity.type
_entity.pdbx_description
1 polymer ?
#
loop_
_entity_poly.entity_id
_entity_poly.type
_entity_poly.pdbx_seq_one_letter_code
_entity_poly.pdbx_strand_id
1 'polypeptide(L)' 'MSLRKVTKNRGSFSSDEALLKLFYLALNNISRKWTIPLRDWKAALTRFTIQFEGRMPKD' A
#
# COMPACT_ATOMS: atom_id res chain seq x y z
N MET A 1 8.32 -8.79 -2.27
CA MET A 1 9.10 -8.45 -1.07
C MET A 1 8.07 -8.15 0.02
N SER A 2 8.20 -8.67 1.24
CA SER A 2 7.22 -8.42 2.32
C SER A 2 7.94 -7.87 3.55
N LEU A 3 7.23 -7.12 4.40
CA LEU A 3 7.81 -6.56 5.62
C LEU A 3 8.39 -7.67 6.52
N ARG A 4 7.67 -8.78 6.70
CA ARG A 4 8.17 -9.96 7.43
C ARG A 4 9.48 -10.51 6.85
N LYS A 5 9.64 -10.53 5.52
CA LYS A 5 10.88 -11.00 4.89
C LYS A 5 12.06 -10.05 5.18
N VAL A 6 11.79 -8.75 5.27
CA VAL A 6 12.80 -7.72 5.54
C VAL A 6 13.23 -7.71 7.02
N THR A 7 12.35 -8.14 7.94
CA THR A 7 12.66 -8.21 9.38
C THR A 7 13.05 -9.60 9.89
N LYS A 8 12.85 -10.67 9.11
CA LYS A 8 13.07 -12.07 9.55
C LYS A 8 14.42 -12.33 10.22
N ASN A 9 15.47 -11.62 9.80
CA ASN A 9 16.83 -11.82 10.31
C ASN A 9 17.28 -10.69 11.27
N ARG A 10 16.38 -9.81 11.71
CA ARG A 10 16.68 -8.72 12.64
C ARG A 10 15.94 -8.96 13.96
N GLY A 11 16.67 -9.45 14.97
CA GLY A 11 16.13 -9.75 16.30
C GLY A 11 15.87 -8.52 17.17
N SER A 12 16.56 -7.40 16.90
CA SER A 12 16.34 -6.10 17.55
C SER A 12 16.78 -4.96 16.62
N PHE A 13 16.32 -3.76 16.93
CA PHE A 13 16.68 -2.52 16.24
C PHE A 13 17.37 -1.58 17.23
N SER A 14 18.31 -0.77 16.74
CA SER A 14 19.06 0.19 17.57
C SER A 14 18.21 1.37 18.05
N SER A 15 17.13 1.68 17.33
CA SER A 15 16.11 2.68 17.71
C SER A 15 14.84 2.47 16.88
N ASP A 16 13.75 3.13 17.28
CA ASP A 16 12.49 3.11 16.54
C ASP A 16 12.63 3.76 15.16
N GLU A 17 13.46 4.81 15.03
CA GLU A 17 13.72 5.45 13.74
C GLU A 17 14.42 4.49 12.77
N ALA A 18 15.30 3.62 13.26
CA ALA A 18 15.97 2.62 12.43
C ALA A 18 14.97 1.60 11.85
N LEU A 19 13.98 1.19 12.64
CA LEU A 19 12.88 0.33 12.18
C LEU A 19 12.01 1.05 11.14
N LEU A 20 11.60 2.29 11.42
CA LEU A 20 10.76 3.07 10.52
C LEU A 20 11.43 3.33 9.17
N LYS A 21 12.73 3.68 9.16
CA LYS A 21 13.49 3.84 7.92
C LYS A 21 13.53 2.55 7.10
N LEU A 22 13.72 1.40 7.75
CA LEU A 22 13.72 0.12 7.05
C LEU A 22 12.36 -0.17 6.41
N PHE A 23 11.26 0.10 7.13
CA PHE A 23 9.91 -0.07 6.61
C PHE A 23 9.60 0.89 5.47
N TYR A 24 10.00 2.15 5.59
CA TYR A 24 9.87 3.13 4.53
C TYR A 24 10.55 2.64 3.24
N LEU A 25 11.80 2.19 3.32
CA LEU A 25 12.54 1.67 2.17
C LEU A 25 11.89 0.40 1.60
N ALA A 26 11.44 -0.51 2.45
CA ALA A 26 10.76 -1.73 2.03
C ALA A 26 9.45 -1.42 1.28
N LEU A 27 8.61 -0.53 1.83
CA LEU A 27 7.36 -0.10 1.22
C LEU A 27 7.61 0.63 -0.11
N ASN A 28 8.61 1.51 -0.18
CA ASN A 28 8.99 2.19 -1.42
C ASN A 28 9.44 1.20 -2.51
N ASN A 29 10.12 0.12 -2.14
CA ASN A 29 10.50 -0.92 -3.10
C ASN A 29 9.31 -1.82 -3.51
N ILE A 30 8.35 -2.03 -2.61
CA ILE A 30 7.11 -2.77 -2.92
C ILE A 30 6.21 -1.97 -3.84
N SER A 31 6.02 -0.68 -3.57
CA SER A 31 5.14 0.21 -4.33
C SER A 31 5.56 0.34 -5.79
N ARG A 32 6.87 0.31 -6.08
CA ARG A 32 7.39 0.26 -7.46
C ARG A 32 6.87 -0.91 -8.29
N LYS A 33 6.40 -1.99 -7.66
CA LYS A 33 5.84 -3.17 -8.34
C LYS A 33 4.31 -3.10 -8.47
N TRP A 34 3.64 -2.12 -7.86
CA TRP A 34 2.20 -1.90 -7.97
C TRP A 34 1.86 -1.14 -9.26
N THR A 35 2.25 -1.70 -10.40
CA THR A 35 2.01 -1.11 -11.72
C THR A 35 0.74 -1.62 -12.38
N ILE A 36 0.18 -2.72 -11.87
CA ILE A 36 -1.00 -3.36 -12.45
C ILE A 36 -2.24 -2.58 -12.00
N PRO A 37 -3.09 -2.10 -12.93
CA PRO A 37 -4.34 -1.45 -12.57
C PRO A 37 -5.25 -2.42 -11.82
N LEU A 38 -6.06 -1.89 -10.90
CA LEU A 38 -7.05 -2.70 -10.18
C LEU A 38 -8.02 -3.30 -11.19
N ARG A 39 -8.16 -4.63 -11.15
CA ARG A 39 -9.11 -5.36 -12.00
C ARG A 39 -10.52 -4.88 -11.69
N ASP A 40 -11.29 -4.67 -12.75
CA ASP A 40 -12.69 -4.24 -12.68
C ASP A 40 -12.94 -2.93 -11.91
N TRP A 41 -11.93 -2.06 -11.81
CA TRP A 41 -12.02 -0.81 -11.04
C TRP A 41 -13.19 0.07 -11.50
N LYS A 42 -13.48 0.12 -12.80
CA LYS A 42 -14.60 0.90 -13.34
C LYS A 42 -15.96 0.42 -12.82
N ALA A 43 -16.18 -0.89 -12.79
CA ALA A 43 -17.44 -1.46 -12.28
C ALA A 43 -17.57 -1.25 -10.77
N ALA A 44 -16.45 -1.36 -10.02
CA ALA A 44 -16.42 -1.02 -8.60
C ALA A 44 -16.74 0.45 -8.37
N LEU A 45 -16.19 1.35 -9.19
CA LEU A 45 -16.44 2.79 -9.12
C LEU A 45 -17.93 3.11 -9.31
N THR A 46 -18.60 2.49 -10.29
CA THR A 46 -20.07 2.64 -10.49
C THR A 46 -20.88 2.22 -9.26
N ARG A 47 -20.46 1.15 -8.56
CA ARG A 47 -21.12 0.74 -7.32
C ARG A 47 -20.88 1.75 -6.19
N PHE A 48 -19.65 2.26 -6.08
CA PHE A 48 -19.32 3.28 -5.08
C PHE A 48 -20.04 4.61 -5.33
N THR A 49 -20.26 5.02 -6.58
CA THR A 49 -21.02 6.23 -6.89
C THR A 49 -22.48 6.14 -6.44
N ILE A 50 -23.08 4.94 -6.48
CA ILE A 50 -24.45 4.70 -5.99
C ILE A 50 -24.46 4.61 -4.45
N GLN A 51 -23.52 3.85 -3.87
CA GLN A 51 -23.49 3.63 -2.42
C GLN A 51 -23.10 4.90 -1.62
N PHE A 52 -22.25 5.74 -2.19
CA PHE A 52 -21.68 6.93 -1.57
C PHE A 52 -21.96 8.16 -2.43
N GLU A 53 -23.24 8.45 -2.65
CA GLU A 53 -23.68 9.60 -3.42
C GLU A 53 -23.02 10.90 -2.94
N GLY A 54 -22.55 11.73 -3.89
CA GLY A 54 -21.89 13.00 -3.60
C GLY A 54 -20.49 12.92 -2.99
N ARG A 55 -19.96 11.72 -2.70
CA ARG A 55 -18.59 11.52 -2.15
C ARG A 55 -17.56 11.16 -3.23
N MET A 56 -18.01 10.61 -4.36
CA MET A 56 -17.13 10.20 -5.45
C MET A 56 -16.85 11.39 -6.38
N PRO A 57 -15.65 11.47 -7.00
CA PRO A 57 -15.37 12.46 -8.03
C PRO A 57 -16.39 12.33 -9.16
N LYS A 58 -16.88 13.47 -9.66
CA LYS A 58 -17.60 13.51 -10.93
C LYS A 58 -16.54 13.53 -12.01
N ASP A 59 -16.50 12.49 -12.84
CA ASP A 59 -15.67 12.45 -14.05
C ASP A 59 -15.98 13.65 -14.96
#